data_AF-A0A9P5Z3J8-F1
#
_entry.id   AF-A0A9P5Z3J8-F1
#
_cell.length_a   1.000
_cell.length_b   1.000
_cell.length_c   1.000
_cell.angle_alpha   90.00
_cell.angle_beta   90.00
_cell.angle_gamma   90.00
#
_symmetry.space_group_name_H-M   'P 1'
#
loop_
_entity.id
_entity.type
_entity.pdbx_description
1 polymer ?
#
loop_
_entity_poly.entity_id
_entity_poly.type
_entity_poly.pdbx_seq_one_letter_code
_entity_poly.pdbx_strand_id
1 'polypeptide(L)'
;MSALSSDANLMGYLHVAIILCLDLIKSPLPANEPFSIVVHLSVEPENIVDFARLRGDLDPPNNASEQIKGMLQISDIYHNPQIEENLGGKEGLRALTSSLKADPVLAPFTSGDSPVGVILFALGKSNSMRKGPIVIEPSYMAVSRKRDPFRQTVAATGKSRMQALGVQSCVEYINTAIRMDKANCFRLRTDMTSEDEEIIRNSAMDMCIYEDKSLALEALRGRLCNEFIYMVLLEFEDIPF
;
A
#
# COMPACT_ATOMS: atom_id res chain seq x y z
N MET A 1 -10.36 -0.95 -7.66
CA MET A 1 -9.36 -0.01 -8.22
C MET A 1 -9.92 1.37 -8.52
N SER A 2 -11.19 1.52 -8.93
CA SER A 2 -11.82 2.85 -9.14
C SER A 2 -11.84 3.76 -7.90
N ALA A 3 -11.58 3.17 -6.73
CA ALA A 3 -11.65 3.75 -5.39
C ALA A 3 -10.39 4.54 -4.98
N LEU A 4 -9.20 3.96 -5.15
CA LEU A 4 -7.92 4.66 -4.92
C LEU A 4 -7.63 5.64 -6.07
N SER A 5 -8.05 5.28 -7.28
CA SER A 5 -7.86 6.11 -8.46
C SER A 5 -8.78 7.33 -8.54
N SER A 6 -9.75 7.48 -7.63
CA SER A 6 -10.65 8.63 -7.62
C SER A 6 -10.07 9.86 -6.92
N ASP A 7 -8.95 9.72 -6.20
CA ASP A 7 -8.22 10.83 -5.59
C ASP A 7 -6.85 11.01 -6.25
N ALA A 8 -6.67 12.14 -6.93
CA ALA A 8 -5.45 12.47 -7.66
C ALA A 8 -4.23 12.61 -6.72
N ASN A 9 -4.42 13.05 -5.48
CA ASN A 9 -3.32 13.18 -4.53
C ASN A 9 -2.85 11.80 -4.07
N LEU A 10 -3.77 10.89 -3.72
CA LEU A 10 -3.40 9.52 -3.32
C LEU A 10 -2.69 8.78 -4.45
N MET A 11 -3.19 8.91 -5.68
CA MET A 11 -2.51 8.36 -6.85
C MET A 11 -1.14 8.99 -7.08
N GLY A 12 -1.00 10.29 -6.87
CA GLY A 12 0.30 10.96 -6.98
C GLY A 12 1.32 10.41 -5.99
N TYR A 13 0.95 10.23 -4.72
CA TYR A 13 1.82 9.60 -3.73
C TYR A 13 2.13 8.13 -4.03
N LEU A 14 1.18 7.39 -4.62
CA LEU A 14 1.43 6.02 -5.06
C LEU A 14 2.47 5.99 -6.20
N HIS A 15 2.35 6.90 -7.19
CA HIS A 15 3.32 7.03 -8.27
C HIS A 15 4.71 7.39 -7.74
N VAL A 16 4.79 8.33 -6.80
CA VAL A 16 6.05 8.70 -6.14
C VAL A 16 6.65 7.51 -5.38
N ALA A 17 5.84 6.76 -4.64
CA ALA A 17 6.30 5.56 -3.93
C ALA A 17 6.89 4.51 -4.88
N ILE A 18 6.23 4.28 -6.03
CA ILE A 18 6.70 3.35 -7.07
C ILE A 18 8.02 3.82 -7.69
N ILE A 19 8.14 5.10 -8.04
CA ILE A 19 9.38 5.69 -8.57
C ILE A 19 10.54 5.48 -7.61
N LEU A 20 10.31 5.69 -6.31
CA LEU A 20 11.33 5.55 -5.27
C LEU A 20 11.65 4.08 -4.99
N CYS A 21 10.65 3.19 -5.01
CA CYS A 21 10.83 1.75 -4.80
C CYS A 21 11.69 1.12 -5.91
N LEU A 22 11.41 1.47 -7.16
CA LEU A 22 12.16 0.99 -8.33
C LEU A 22 13.43 1.79 -8.62
N ASP A 23 13.73 2.80 -7.80
CA ASP A 23 14.86 3.73 -7.96
C ASP A 23 15.00 4.32 -9.38
N LEU A 24 13.87 4.62 -10.04
CA LEU A 24 13.82 5.07 -11.45
C LEU A 24 14.54 6.41 -11.70
N ILE A 25 14.92 7.12 -10.64
CA ILE A 25 15.69 8.36 -10.72
C ILE A 25 17.17 8.07 -10.96
N LYS A 26 17.74 7.14 -10.18
CA LYS A 26 19.17 6.81 -10.27
C LYS A 26 19.43 5.76 -11.34
N SER A 27 18.48 4.84 -11.50
CA SER A 27 18.52 3.73 -12.44
C SER A 27 17.33 3.83 -13.40
N PRO A 28 17.31 4.85 -14.28
CA PRO A 28 16.20 5.00 -15.22
C PRO A 28 16.13 3.78 -16.13
N LEU A 29 14.90 3.33 -16.39
CA LEU A 29 14.65 2.24 -17.33
C LEU A 29 15.03 2.68 -18.75
N PRO A 30 15.58 1.78 -19.58
CA PRO A 30 15.71 2.01 -21.00
C PRO A 30 14.37 2.41 -21.65
N ALA A 31 14.44 3.20 -22.71
CA ALA A 31 13.25 3.63 -23.44
C ALA A 31 12.42 2.41 -23.87
N ASN A 32 11.11 2.45 -23.58
CA ASN A 32 10.17 1.36 -23.83
C ASN A 32 10.42 0.06 -23.06
N GLU A 33 11.33 0.01 -22.08
CA GLU A 33 11.42 -1.14 -21.18
C GLU A 33 10.32 -1.05 -20.12
N PRO A 34 9.39 -2.03 -20.08
CA PRO A 34 8.34 -2.03 -19.08
C PRO A 34 8.87 -2.47 -17.72
N PHE A 35 8.21 -2.00 -16.67
CA PHE A 35 8.43 -2.50 -15.31
C PHE A 35 7.19 -3.17 -14.75
N SER A 36 7.37 -3.94 -13.69
CA SER A 36 6.27 -4.41 -12.85
C SER A 36 6.46 -3.91 -11.42
N ILE A 37 5.35 -3.74 -10.70
CA ILE A 37 5.38 -3.46 -9.27
C ILE A 37 4.22 -4.17 -8.59
N VAL A 38 4.47 -4.72 -7.40
CA VAL A 38 3.45 -5.30 -6.53
C VAL A 38 3.09 -4.28 -5.47
N VAL A 39 1.80 -4.02 -5.32
CA VAL A 39 1.23 -3.31 -4.17
C VAL A 39 0.46 -4.34 -3.36
N HIS A 40 1.03 -4.71 -2.22
CA HIS A 40 0.38 -5.63 -1.29
C HIS A 40 -0.62 -4.86 -0.44
N LEU A 41 -1.82 -5.42 -0.32
CA LEU A 41 -2.95 -4.85 0.39
C LEU A 41 -3.33 -5.77 1.55
N SER A 42 -3.73 -5.17 2.66
CA SER A 42 -4.34 -5.86 3.80
C SER A 42 -5.67 -5.21 4.16
N VAL A 43 -6.57 -5.97 4.76
CA VAL A 43 -7.70 -5.40 5.50
C VAL A 43 -7.28 -5.21 6.96
N GLU A 44 -7.44 -4.00 7.48
CA GLU A 44 -7.21 -3.68 8.90
C GLU A 44 -8.48 -3.19 9.58
N PRO A 45 -8.66 -3.40 10.90
CA PRO A 45 -9.77 -2.82 11.64
C PRO A 45 -9.87 -1.30 11.47
N GLU A 46 -11.07 -0.80 11.20
CA GLU A 46 -11.35 0.63 11.11
C GLU A 46 -11.02 1.39 12.41
N ASN A 47 -11.26 0.71 13.53
CA ASN A 47 -10.87 1.19 14.85
C ASN A 47 -9.53 0.57 15.24
N ILE A 48 -8.56 1.45 15.48
CA ILE A 48 -7.20 1.05 15.84
C ILE A 48 -7.13 0.31 17.19
N VAL A 49 -8.12 0.52 18.08
CA VAL A 49 -8.24 -0.25 19.34
C VAL A 49 -8.55 -1.72 19.06
N ASP A 50 -9.35 -2.02 18.03
CA ASP A 50 -9.63 -3.40 17.64
C ASP A 50 -8.40 -4.07 17.04
N PHE A 51 -7.53 -3.31 16.36
CA PHE A 51 -6.22 -3.81 15.95
C PHE A 51 -5.37 -4.24 17.15
N ALA A 52 -5.24 -3.38 18.16
CA ALA A 52 -4.48 -3.67 19.38
C ALA A 52 -5.05 -4.88 20.14
N ARG A 53 -6.38 -5.00 20.23
CA ARG A 53 -7.06 -6.18 20.80
C ARG A 53 -6.77 -7.46 20.03
N LEU A 54 -6.87 -7.43 18.70
CA LEU A 54 -6.56 -8.58 17.85
C LEU A 54 -5.10 -9.00 18.01
N ARG A 55 -4.18 -8.05 18.16
CA ARG A 55 -2.76 -8.33 18.39
C ARG A 55 -2.48 -8.85 19.81
N GLY A 56 -3.45 -8.76 20.72
CA GLY A 56 -3.30 -9.16 22.12
C GLY A 56 -2.62 -8.10 23.00
N ASP A 57 -2.51 -6.86 22.53
CA ASP A 57 -1.96 -5.74 23.31
C ASP A 57 -2.98 -5.16 24.31
N LEU A 58 -4.28 -5.39 24.08
CA LEU A 58 -5.39 -4.92 24.93
C LEU A 58 -6.37 -6.05 25.22
N ASP A 59 -7.08 -5.94 26.35
CA ASP A 59 -8.12 -6.90 26.74
C ASP A 59 -9.25 -6.98 25.70
N PRO A 60 -9.79 -8.18 25.43
CA PRO A 60 -10.92 -8.36 24.54
C PRO A 60 -12.16 -7.63 25.08
N PRO A 61 -13.07 -7.15 24.22
CA PRO A 61 -14.29 -6.49 24.68
C PRO A 61 -15.18 -7.48 25.43
N ASN A 62 -15.84 -7.01 26.49
CA ASN A 62 -16.81 -7.81 27.26
C ASN A 62 -17.96 -8.39 26.39
N ASN A 63 -18.20 -7.79 25.21
CA ASN A 63 -19.26 -8.16 24.28
C ASN A 63 -18.67 -8.49 22.89
N ALA A 64 -18.00 -9.64 22.76
CA ALA A 64 -17.31 -10.08 21.53
C ALA A 64 -18.23 -10.48 20.35
N SER A 65 -19.46 -9.99 20.30
CA SER A 65 -20.48 -10.40 19.32
C SER A 65 -20.53 -9.54 18.06
N GLU A 66 -19.87 -8.37 18.03
CA GLU A 66 -19.91 -7.49 16.87
C GLU A 66 -18.81 -7.83 15.87
N GLN A 67 -19.22 -7.99 14.61
CA GLN A 67 -18.30 -8.21 13.48
C GLN A 67 -17.41 -6.97 13.30
N ILE A 68 -16.09 -7.16 13.29
CA ILE A 68 -15.13 -6.07 13.13
C ILE A 68 -15.20 -5.52 11.70
N LYS A 69 -15.44 -4.22 11.59
CA LYS A 69 -15.34 -3.50 10.31
C LYS A 69 -13.88 -3.22 10.00
N GLY A 70 -13.50 -3.49 8.76
CA GLY A 70 -12.15 -3.30 8.25
C GLY A 70 -12.07 -2.27 7.12
N MET A 71 -10.85 -1.90 6.79
CA MET A 71 -10.50 -1.00 5.70
C MET A 71 -9.27 -1.52 4.96
N LEU A 72 -9.31 -1.41 3.64
CA LEU A 72 -8.19 -1.74 2.77
C LEU A 72 -7.04 -0.76 2.99
N GLN A 73 -5.86 -1.28 3.24
CA GLN A 73 -4.63 -0.54 3.51
C GLN A 73 -3.51 -1.07 2.60
N ILE A 74 -2.57 -0.22 2.24
CA ILE A 74 -1.34 -0.65 1.55
C ILE A 74 -0.39 -1.19 2.63
N SER A 75 0.04 -2.43 2.50
CA SER A 75 1.01 -3.07 3.40
C SER A 75 2.42 -2.85 2.92
N ASP A 76 2.65 -3.05 1.62
CA ASP A 76 3.99 -2.93 1.04
C ASP A 76 3.94 -2.62 -0.46
N ILE A 77 5.04 -2.10 -0.98
CA ILE A 77 5.28 -1.83 -2.40
C ILE A 77 6.66 -2.36 -2.76
N TYR A 78 6.73 -3.37 -3.64
CA TYR A 78 7.98 -4.02 -3.99
C TYR A 78 8.01 -4.53 -5.43
N HIS A 79 9.21 -4.66 -5.98
CA HIS A 79 9.46 -5.34 -7.24
C HIS A 79 9.53 -6.85 -7.01
N ASN A 80 8.82 -7.64 -7.82
CA ASN A 80 8.84 -9.11 -7.72
C ASN A 80 9.16 -9.76 -9.07
N PRO A 81 10.42 -10.18 -9.30
CA PRO A 81 10.84 -10.84 -10.54
C PRO A 81 10.05 -12.11 -10.86
N GLN A 82 9.62 -12.88 -9.85
CA GLN A 82 8.86 -14.13 -10.08
C GLN A 82 7.49 -13.85 -10.69
N ILE A 83 6.89 -12.71 -10.36
CA ILE A 83 5.62 -12.35 -10.99
C ILE A 83 5.84 -11.92 -12.43
N GLU A 84 6.97 -11.29 -12.75
CA GLU A 84 7.35 -11.03 -14.15
C GLU A 84 7.48 -12.33 -14.94
N GLU A 85 8.13 -13.35 -14.36
CA GLU A 85 8.22 -14.68 -14.97
C GLU A 85 6.82 -15.28 -15.22
N ASN A 86 5.92 -15.22 -14.23
CA ASN A 86 4.54 -15.67 -14.35
C ASN A 86 3.72 -14.88 -15.40
N LEU A 87 4.17 -13.67 -15.77
CA LEU A 87 3.59 -12.87 -16.83
C LEU A 87 4.16 -13.19 -18.21
N GLY A 88 5.04 -14.20 -18.35
CA GLY A 88 5.77 -14.51 -19.58
C GLY A 88 7.10 -13.77 -19.69
N GLY A 89 7.70 -13.41 -18.55
CA GLY A 89 8.95 -12.66 -18.47
C GLY A 89 8.87 -11.27 -19.09
N LYS A 90 10.02 -10.76 -19.53
CA LYS A 90 10.13 -9.44 -20.19
C LYS A 90 9.28 -9.36 -21.47
N GLU A 91 9.14 -10.44 -22.21
CA GLU A 91 8.35 -10.47 -23.45
C GLU A 91 6.86 -10.32 -23.16
N GLY A 92 6.34 -11.06 -22.17
CA GLY A 92 4.96 -10.92 -21.75
C GLY A 92 4.63 -9.55 -21.16
N LEU A 93 5.54 -8.96 -20.38
CA LEU A 93 5.41 -7.56 -19.93
C LEU A 93 5.40 -6.57 -21.09
N ARG A 94 6.24 -6.77 -22.11
CA ARG A 94 6.25 -5.93 -23.33
C ARG A 94 4.96 -6.08 -24.12
N ALA A 95 4.44 -7.29 -24.27
CA ALA A 95 3.18 -7.55 -24.94
C ALA A 95 2.01 -6.87 -24.21
N LEU A 96 1.96 -7.01 -22.89
CA LEU A 96 0.96 -6.35 -22.06
C LEU A 96 1.07 -4.83 -22.17
N THR A 97 2.27 -4.28 -22.06
CA THR A 97 2.53 -2.84 -22.20
C THR A 97 2.14 -2.33 -23.58
N SER A 98 2.45 -3.07 -24.65
CA SER A 98 2.07 -2.70 -26.02
C SER A 98 0.55 -2.69 -26.19
N SER A 99 -0.14 -3.68 -25.62
CA SER A 99 -1.61 -3.71 -25.59
C SER A 99 -2.19 -2.50 -24.84
N LEU A 100 -1.59 -2.13 -23.71
CA LEU A 100 -1.98 -0.94 -22.94
C LEU A 100 -1.73 0.37 -23.70
N LYS A 101 -0.62 0.48 -24.45
CA LYS A 101 -0.35 1.65 -25.31
C LYS A 101 -1.36 1.77 -26.47
N ALA A 102 -1.90 0.64 -26.94
CA ALA A 102 -2.90 0.61 -27.99
C ALA A 102 -4.32 0.92 -27.48
N ASP A 103 -4.55 0.92 -26.16
CA ASP A 103 -5.84 1.30 -25.56
C ASP A 103 -6.10 2.80 -25.80
N PRO A 104 -7.19 3.19 -26.50
CA PRO A 104 -7.50 4.59 -26.77
C PRO A 104 -7.63 5.48 -25.54
N VAL A 105 -7.99 4.90 -24.39
CA VAL A 105 -8.13 5.63 -23.11
C VAL A 105 -6.74 5.95 -22.53
N LEU A 106 -5.75 5.08 -22.74
CA LEU A 106 -4.41 5.21 -22.18
C LEU A 106 -3.40 5.78 -23.18
N ALA A 107 -3.69 5.72 -24.48
CA ALA A 107 -2.86 6.24 -25.56
C ALA A 107 -2.40 7.70 -25.33
N PRO A 108 -3.24 8.63 -24.83
CA PRO A 108 -2.79 10.01 -24.55
C PRO A 108 -1.69 10.07 -23.49
N PHE A 109 -1.78 9.22 -22.47
CA PHE A 109 -0.86 9.19 -21.33
C PHE A 109 0.42 8.39 -21.61
N THR A 110 0.37 7.50 -22.61
CA THR A 110 1.50 6.64 -22.99
C THR A 110 2.32 7.21 -24.16
N SER A 111 2.00 8.42 -24.62
CA SER A 111 2.77 9.11 -25.66
C SER A 111 4.11 9.64 -25.11
N GLY A 112 5.21 9.30 -25.77
CA GLY A 112 6.57 9.76 -25.43
C GLY A 112 7.42 8.78 -24.61
N ASP A 113 8.43 9.32 -23.93
CA ASP A 113 9.45 8.56 -23.17
C ASP A 113 9.05 8.24 -21.72
N SER A 114 7.78 8.44 -21.37
CA SER A 114 7.27 8.14 -20.02
C SER A 114 7.42 6.65 -19.71
N PRO A 115 7.99 6.27 -18.54
CA PRO A 115 8.01 4.88 -18.13
C PRO A 115 6.60 4.32 -18.02
N VAL A 116 6.36 3.17 -18.65
CA VAL A 116 5.08 2.45 -18.59
C VAL A 116 5.33 1.10 -17.93
N GLY A 117 4.45 0.72 -17.02
CA GLY A 117 4.56 -0.55 -16.31
C GLY A 117 3.21 -1.15 -15.98
N VAL A 118 3.28 -2.22 -15.21
CA VAL A 118 2.12 -2.99 -14.74
C VAL A 118 2.12 -2.96 -13.22
N ILE A 119 1.05 -2.44 -12.65
CA ILE A 119 0.79 -2.52 -11.21
C ILE A 119 -0.05 -3.76 -10.90
N LEU A 120 0.37 -4.48 -9.86
CA LEU A 120 -0.25 -5.71 -9.42
C LEU A 120 -0.71 -5.54 -7.98
N PHE A 121 -2.02 -5.47 -7.77
CA PHE A 121 -2.60 -5.40 -6.43
C PHE A 121 -2.82 -6.81 -5.90
N ALA A 122 -2.11 -7.20 -4.84
CA ALA A 122 -2.28 -8.46 -4.14
C ALA A 122 -3.02 -8.22 -2.82
N LEU A 123 -3.94 -9.10 -2.43
CA LEU A 123 -4.72 -8.97 -1.20
C LEU A 123 -4.59 -10.21 -0.32
N GLY A 124 -4.24 -10.02 0.96
CA GLY A 124 -4.13 -11.11 1.95
C GLY A 124 -3.08 -12.16 1.56
N LYS A 125 -3.34 -13.43 1.87
CA LYS A 125 -2.51 -14.57 1.42
C LYS A 125 -2.89 -15.06 0.01
N SER A 126 -3.90 -14.46 -0.61
CA SER A 126 -4.44 -14.94 -1.87
C SER A 126 -3.51 -14.68 -3.05
N ASN A 127 -3.48 -15.62 -4.00
CA ASN A 127 -2.89 -15.41 -5.33
C ASN A 127 -3.76 -14.52 -6.23
N SER A 128 -4.85 -13.94 -5.70
CA SER A 128 -5.75 -13.10 -6.46
C SER A 128 -5.12 -11.73 -6.66
N MET A 129 -4.55 -11.52 -7.84
CA MET A 129 -3.95 -10.26 -8.23
C MET A 129 -4.84 -9.51 -9.21
N ARG A 130 -5.13 -8.24 -8.91
CA ARG A 130 -5.69 -7.33 -9.94
C ARG A 130 -4.54 -6.62 -10.63
N LYS A 131 -4.46 -6.79 -11.94
CA LYS A 131 -3.46 -6.14 -12.78
C LYS A 131 -4.01 -4.85 -13.37
N GLY A 132 -3.17 -3.83 -13.49
CA GLY A 132 -3.52 -2.59 -14.15
C GLY A 132 -2.32 -1.94 -14.83
N PRO A 133 -2.53 -1.11 -15.86
CA PRO A 133 -1.50 -0.24 -16.39
C PRO A 133 -1.11 0.80 -15.35
N ILE A 134 0.15 1.22 -15.39
CA ILE A 134 0.59 2.45 -14.76
C ILE A 134 1.54 3.21 -15.71
N VAL A 135 1.31 4.51 -15.84
CA VAL A 135 2.19 5.41 -16.59
C VAL A 135 2.78 6.39 -15.59
N ILE A 136 4.10 6.48 -15.55
CA ILE A 136 4.80 7.43 -14.70
C ILE A 136 4.94 8.75 -15.44
N GLU A 137 4.06 9.70 -15.12
CA GLU A 137 4.12 11.04 -15.70
C GLU A 137 5.40 11.80 -15.31
N PRO A 138 5.92 12.69 -16.18
CA PRO A 138 7.10 13.50 -15.88
C PRO A 138 6.97 14.37 -14.63
N SER A 139 5.75 14.78 -14.27
CA SER A 139 5.44 15.57 -13.07
C SER A 139 5.81 14.81 -11.79
N TYR A 140 5.45 13.52 -11.68
CA TYR A 140 5.80 12.69 -10.54
C TYR A 140 7.31 12.41 -10.49
N MET A 141 7.97 12.25 -11.64
CA MET A 141 9.44 12.16 -11.69
C MET A 141 10.10 13.43 -11.16
N ALA A 142 9.56 14.61 -11.50
CA ALA A 142 10.08 15.88 -11.02
C ALA A 142 9.92 16.04 -9.49
N VAL A 143 8.76 15.66 -8.95
CA VAL A 143 8.52 15.63 -7.48
C VAL A 143 9.49 14.69 -6.79
N SER A 144 9.60 13.45 -7.27
CA SER A 144 10.47 12.43 -6.69
C SER A 144 11.96 12.81 -6.75
N ARG A 145 12.40 13.58 -7.76
CA ARG A 145 13.78 14.10 -7.85
C ARG A 145 14.10 15.15 -6.80
N LYS A 146 13.16 16.05 -6.51
CA LYS A 146 13.37 17.11 -5.50
C LYS A 146 13.50 16.52 -4.09
N ARG A 147 12.73 15.47 -3.79
CA ARG A 147 12.67 14.84 -2.47
C ARG A 147 12.36 15.83 -1.33
N ASP A 148 11.58 16.87 -1.64
CA ASP A 148 11.17 17.86 -0.66
C ASP A 148 10.39 17.17 0.47
N PRO A 149 10.74 17.41 1.74
CA PRO A 149 9.95 16.92 2.86
C PRO A 149 8.52 17.45 2.80
N PHE A 150 7.56 16.64 3.23
CA PHE A 150 6.15 17.03 3.20
C PHE A 150 5.52 16.91 4.59
N ARG A 151 4.42 17.65 4.78
CA ARG A 151 3.66 17.64 6.03
C ARG A 151 2.64 16.52 5.98
N GLN A 152 2.64 15.67 7.00
CA GLN A 152 1.64 14.62 7.18
C GLN A 152 0.93 14.79 8.52
N THR A 153 -0.38 14.61 8.52
CA THR A 153 -1.19 14.53 9.74
C THR A 153 -1.18 13.10 10.28
N VAL A 154 -0.93 12.92 11.56
CA VAL A 154 -1.00 11.61 12.23
C VAL A 154 -2.45 11.31 12.55
N ALA A 155 -3.02 10.24 11.99
CA ALA A 155 -4.44 9.91 12.15
C ALA A 155 -4.86 9.76 13.63
N ALA A 156 -4.02 9.19 14.49
CA ALA A 156 -4.34 8.97 15.91
C ALA A 156 -4.39 10.26 16.75
N THR A 157 -3.57 11.27 16.44
CA THR A 157 -3.43 12.47 17.29
C THR A 157 -3.91 13.75 16.63
N GLY A 158 -4.17 13.74 15.32
CA GLY A 158 -4.43 14.92 14.52
C GLY A 158 -3.24 15.88 14.38
N LYS A 159 -2.10 15.60 15.04
CA LYS A 159 -0.90 16.45 14.95
C LYS A 159 -0.22 16.26 13.61
N SER A 160 0.31 17.35 13.07
CA SER A 160 1.12 17.29 11.85
C SER A 160 2.61 17.13 12.17
N ARG A 161 3.31 16.35 11.35
CA ARG A 161 4.77 16.21 11.36
C ARG A 161 5.35 16.41 9.97
N MET A 162 6.62 16.82 9.90
CA MET A 162 7.37 16.84 8.65
C MET A 162 8.02 15.48 8.44
N GLN A 163 7.90 14.93 7.25
CA GLN A 163 8.55 13.68 6.85
C GLN A 163 9.41 13.89 5.61
N ALA A 164 10.56 13.21 5.58
CA ALA A 164 11.34 13.09 4.36
C ALA A 164 10.56 12.25 3.32
N LEU A 165 10.70 12.59 2.04
CA LEU A 165 10.05 11.84 0.97
C LEU A 165 10.74 10.48 0.74
N GLY A 166 10.04 9.41 1.11
CA GLY A 166 10.44 8.01 0.94
C GLY A 166 9.24 7.10 0.64
N VAL A 167 9.51 5.85 0.28
CA VAL A 167 8.46 4.85 -0.02
C VAL A 167 7.49 4.71 1.16
N GLN A 168 8.03 4.48 2.36
CA GLN A 168 7.24 4.25 3.57
C GLN A 168 6.42 5.47 3.97
N SER A 169 6.97 6.69 3.89
CA SER A 169 6.21 7.92 4.16
C SER A 169 5.05 8.14 3.17
N CYS A 170 5.23 7.78 1.89
CA CYS A 170 4.16 7.88 0.90
C CYS A 170 3.04 6.86 1.18
N VAL A 171 3.41 5.62 1.55
CA VAL A 171 2.46 4.59 1.97
C VAL A 171 1.69 5.04 3.22
N GLU A 172 2.39 5.53 4.25
CA GLU A 172 1.77 6.03 5.47
C GLU A 172 0.80 7.19 5.18
N TYR A 173 1.16 8.11 4.28
CA TYR A 173 0.28 9.20 3.86
C TYR A 173 -1.03 8.69 3.24
N ILE A 174 -0.93 7.73 2.31
CA ILE A 174 -2.09 7.11 1.67
C ILE A 174 -2.97 6.43 2.72
N ASN A 175 -2.37 5.59 3.57
CA ASN A 175 -3.08 4.86 4.62
C ASN A 175 -3.73 5.79 5.65
N THR A 176 -3.08 6.91 5.98
CA THR A 176 -3.65 7.97 6.82
C THR A 176 -4.89 8.57 6.17
N ALA A 177 -4.81 8.95 4.89
CA ALA A 177 -5.95 9.52 4.19
C ALA A 177 -7.15 8.56 4.14
N ILE A 178 -6.90 7.27 3.93
CA ILE A 178 -7.92 6.22 3.98
C ILE A 178 -8.58 6.16 5.37
N ARG A 179 -7.78 6.17 6.46
CA ARG A 179 -8.28 6.15 7.85
C ARG A 179 -9.12 7.38 8.19
N MET A 180 -8.77 8.53 7.62
CA MET A 180 -9.45 9.80 7.83
C MET A 180 -10.73 9.95 7.00
N ASP A 181 -10.92 9.15 5.94
CA ASP A 181 -12.12 9.16 5.10
C ASP A 181 -13.32 8.51 5.83
N LYS A 182 -13.83 9.12 6.90
CA LYS A 182 -14.94 8.55 7.71
C LYS A 182 -16.25 8.40 6.92
N ALA A 183 -16.43 9.17 5.85
CA ALA A 183 -17.60 9.09 4.98
C ALA A 183 -17.52 7.95 3.94
N ASN A 184 -16.41 7.20 3.91
CA ASN A 184 -16.17 6.12 2.95
C ASN A 184 -16.30 6.57 1.49
N CYS A 185 -15.87 7.80 1.19
CA CYS A 185 -15.83 8.34 -0.17
C CYS A 185 -14.95 7.48 -1.09
N PHE A 186 -13.88 6.89 -0.56
CA PHE A 186 -13.03 5.98 -1.31
C PHE A 186 -13.64 4.58 -1.47
N ARG A 187 -14.68 4.21 -0.71
CA ARG A 187 -15.27 2.85 -0.76
C ARG A 187 -14.25 1.74 -0.50
N LEU A 188 -13.39 1.94 0.49
CA LEU A 188 -12.32 1.02 0.88
C LEU A 188 -12.63 0.26 2.17
N ARG A 189 -13.81 0.48 2.76
CA ARG A 189 -14.30 -0.27 3.92
C ARG A 189 -14.95 -1.58 3.50
N THR A 190 -14.71 -2.62 4.29
CA THR A 190 -15.23 -3.97 4.10
C THR A 190 -15.38 -4.65 5.46
N ASP A 191 -16.13 -5.73 5.52
CA ASP A 191 -16.08 -6.60 6.69
C ASP A 191 -14.74 -7.32 6.74
N MET A 192 -14.17 -7.47 7.94
CA MET A 192 -13.02 -8.34 8.13
C MET A 192 -13.41 -9.80 8.02
N THR A 193 -12.55 -10.58 7.39
CA THR A 193 -12.64 -12.04 7.39
C THR A 193 -11.84 -12.61 8.55
N SER A 194 -12.10 -13.88 8.93
CA SER A 194 -11.30 -14.56 9.95
C SER A 194 -9.82 -14.68 9.56
N GLU A 195 -9.51 -14.73 8.26
CA GLU A 195 -8.14 -14.74 7.75
C GLU A 195 -7.44 -13.39 8.00
N ASP A 196 -8.14 -12.27 7.76
CA ASP A 196 -7.61 -10.93 8.04
C ASP A 196 -7.28 -10.76 9.53
N GLU A 197 -8.19 -11.20 10.39
CA GLU A 197 -7.99 -11.18 11.85
C GLU A 197 -6.84 -12.08 12.29
N GLU A 198 -6.70 -13.27 11.70
CA GLU A 198 -5.62 -14.21 12.00
C GLU A 198 -4.24 -13.64 11.63
N ILE A 199 -4.11 -12.95 10.49
CA ILE A 199 -2.86 -12.28 10.10
C ILE A 199 -2.44 -11.27 11.18
N ILE A 200 -3.39 -10.51 11.74
CA ILE A 200 -3.10 -9.52 12.79
C ILE A 200 -2.71 -10.21 14.10
N ARG A 201 -3.45 -11.24 14.53
CA ARG A 201 -3.11 -12.04 15.72
C ARG A 201 -1.68 -12.60 15.64
N ASN A 202 -1.33 -13.15 14.48
CA ASN A 202 -0.02 -13.77 14.26
C ASN A 202 1.12 -12.75 14.14
N SER A 203 0.81 -11.48 13.87
CA SER A 203 1.82 -10.41 13.79
C SER A 203 2.53 -10.17 15.12
N ALA A 204 1.87 -10.48 16.25
CA ALA A 204 2.40 -10.37 17.60
C ALA A 204 3.39 -11.48 17.98
N MET A 205 3.29 -12.64 17.31
CA MET A 205 4.09 -13.81 17.66
C MET A 205 5.55 -13.63 17.26
N ASP A 206 6.47 -14.12 18.10
CA ASP A 206 7.90 -14.10 17.80
C ASP A 206 8.20 -14.92 16.53
N MET A 207 9.00 -14.35 15.63
CA MET A 207 9.43 -15.01 14.39
C MET A 207 10.22 -16.29 14.65
N CYS A 208 10.83 -16.43 15.83
CA CYS A 208 11.53 -17.64 16.23
C CYS A 208 10.60 -18.81 16.56
N ILE A 209 9.30 -18.56 16.76
CA ILE A 209 8.32 -19.57 17.19
C ILE A 209 7.33 -19.92 16.06
N TYR A 210 7.06 -18.98 15.14
CA TYR A 210 6.04 -19.13 14.10
C TYR A 210 6.64 -19.32 12.70
N GLU A 211 6.40 -20.47 12.08
CA GLU A 211 6.95 -20.85 10.75
C GLU A 211 6.19 -20.26 9.55
N ASP A 212 5.04 -19.61 9.75
CA ASP A 212 4.30 -18.95 8.67
C ASP A 212 5.09 -17.73 8.17
N LYS A 213 5.74 -17.88 7.01
CA LYS A 213 6.43 -16.82 6.27
C LYS A 213 5.56 -16.26 5.15
N SER A 214 4.25 -16.19 5.34
CA SER A 214 3.38 -15.59 4.34
C SER A 214 3.77 -14.12 4.12
N LEU A 215 3.81 -13.72 2.84
CA LEU A 215 4.10 -12.35 2.43
C LEU A 215 3.19 -11.32 3.13
N ALA A 216 1.94 -11.70 3.43
CA ALA A 216 1.00 -10.86 4.15
C ALA A 216 1.46 -10.54 5.58
N LEU A 217 2.00 -11.54 6.30
CA LEU A 217 2.49 -11.37 7.66
C LEU A 217 3.79 -10.55 7.69
N GLU A 218 4.72 -10.84 6.77
CA GLU A 218 5.97 -10.08 6.62
C GLU A 218 5.69 -8.61 6.27
N ALA A 219 4.79 -8.36 5.32
CA ALA A 219 4.39 -7.00 4.93
C ALA A 219 3.71 -6.26 6.09
N LEU A 220 2.81 -6.91 6.83
CA LEU A 220 2.19 -6.29 8.01
C LEU A 220 3.23 -5.94 9.08
N ARG A 221 4.15 -6.86 9.41
CA ARG A 221 5.21 -6.61 10.41
C ARG A 221 6.12 -5.46 9.98
N GLY A 222 6.52 -5.44 8.70
CA GLY A 222 7.28 -4.33 8.13
C GLY A 222 6.55 -2.99 8.30
N ARG A 223 5.24 -2.95 8.03
CA ARG A 223 4.42 -1.76 8.22
C ARG A 223 4.33 -1.33 9.70
N LEU A 224 4.15 -2.26 10.62
CA LEU A 224 4.10 -1.98 12.07
C LEU A 224 5.35 -1.27 12.59
N CYS A 225 6.52 -1.58 12.03
CA CYS A 225 7.78 -0.93 12.39
C CYS A 225 7.94 0.48 11.79
N ASN A 226 7.23 0.78 10.69
CA ASN A 226 7.46 1.99 9.90
C ASN A 226 6.38 3.07 10.12
N GLU A 227 5.12 2.68 10.34
CA GLU A 227 4.04 3.64 10.53
C GLU A 227 3.92 4.13 11.97
N PHE A 228 3.79 5.44 12.14
CA PHE A 228 3.80 6.04 13.47
C PHE A 228 2.49 5.83 14.24
N ILE A 229 1.39 5.54 13.54
CA ILE A 229 0.12 5.24 14.19
C ILE A 229 0.26 4.09 15.19
N TYR A 230 1.05 3.06 14.88
CA TYR A 230 1.24 1.92 15.77
C TYR A 230 2.26 2.20 16.88
N MET A 231 3.23 3.10 16.66
CA MET A 231 4.13 3.54 17.73
C MET A 231 3.34 4.28 18.82
N VAL A 232 2.41 5.15 18.42
CA VAL A 232 1.56 5.91 19.35
C VAL A 232 0.67 4.98 20.18
N LEU A 233 0.14 3.88 19.62
CA LEU A 233 -0.65 2.92 20.39
C LEU A 233 0.13 2.29 21.55
N LEU A 234 1.43 2.08 21.37
CA LEU A 234 2.27 1.45 22.39
C LEU A 234 2.72 2.45 23.47
N GLU A 235 2.62 3.75 23.20
CA GLU A 235 3.07 4.81 24.10
C GLU A 235 1.96 5.40 24.98
N PHE A 236 0.68 5.15 24.67
CA PHE A 236 -0.44 5.79 25.36
C PHE A 236 -1.52 4.77 25.76
N GLU A 237 -1.52 4.39 27.05
CA GLU A 237 -2.62 3.63 27.68
C GLU A 237 -3.92 4.46 27.80
N ASP A 238 -3.85 5.79 27.65
CA ASP A 238 -4.94 6.75 27.95
C ASP A 238 -5.35 7.64 26.75
N ILE A 239 -5.51 7.10 25.53
CA ILE A 239 -6.13 7.88 24.43
C ILE A 239 -7.66 7.69 24.50
N PRO A 240 -8.45 8.77 24.67
CA PRO A 240 -9.90 8.69 24.54
C PRO A 240 -10.24 8.51 23.05
N PHE A 241 -10.68 7.30 22.68
CA PHE A 241 -11.27 6.99 21.38
C PHE A 241 -12.79 6.98 21.46
#